data_AF-A0ABD5USJ9-F1
#
_entry.id   AF-A0ABD5USJ9-F1
#
_cell.length_a   1.000
_cell.length_b   1.000
_cell.length_c   1.000
_cell.angle_alpha   90.00
_cell.angle_beta   90.00
_cell.angle_gamma   90.00
#
_symmetry.space_group_name_H-M   'P 1'
#
loop_
_entity.id
_entity.type
_entity.pdbx_description
1 polymer ?
#
loop_
_entity_poly.entity_id
_entity_poly.type
_entity_poly.pdbx_seq_one_letter_code
_entity_poly.pdbx_strand_id
1 'polypeptide(L)'
;MGKKLYSEEELLNRLQKFAEELGRPPSQSEMDDSGPHASKTYGDRFGSWNNALEAAGLQTGTNDPDGRSPTPDEDLIADLKSVADIVGGTPSEREYSNHGEYSVKTYCKRFGGWNSALQAAGFEPNVEMNLSEETLLTALEGFAEKLGRPPTTDEMDRSGPYTSNSYKRAFGTWNRALRQAGLEVHSVWNVSEEDLISELNSLAEELGHVPRKDEMRSQGKRSAAVYQERFGSWNEALRAAGFEPNQRWRIPREELLAELRAVADDLGHPPTTTEMNEHGKFSIVPYQREFGTWRTALQAADPDYLENYRQSDTETVPFGSNWPQIREEIIARDNESWLRCGMGREAHREKFGRDLPVHHRIPRRRFYDDPDQSVDDADVLSNLLTLCIPCHRRLERLPVQPVVD
;
A
#
# COMPACT_ATOMS: atom_id res chain seq x y z
N MET A 1 25.90 23.07 -24.25
CA MET A 1 25.69 21.92 -25.15
C MET A 1 26.87 20.97 -24.99
N GLY A 2 26.67 19.84 -24.29
CA GLY A 2 27.72 18.82 -24.14
C GLY A 2 28.08 18.23 -25.51
N LYS A 3 29.38 18.06 -25.79
CA LYS A 3 29.85 17.40 -27.01
C LYS A 3 29.33 15.96 -27.02
N LYS A 4 28.54 15.63 -28.04
CA LYS A 4 28.12 14.25 -28.33
C LYS A 4 29.38 13.46 -28.70
N LEU A 5 29.72 12.42 -27.92
CA LEU A 5 30.98 11.66 -28.03
C LEU A 5 31.09 10.82 -29.32
N TYR A 6 29.96 10.40 -29.89
CA TYR A 6 29.90 9.57 -31.10
C TYR A 6 28.94 10.18 -32.13
N SER A 7 29.29 10.02 -33.42
CA SER A 7 28.39 10.32 -34.54
C SER A 7 27.31 9.24 -34.67
N GLU A 8 26.22 9.56 -35.36
CA GLU A 8 25.16 8.58 -35.65
C GLU A 8 25.71 7.44 -36.52
N GLU A 9 26.49 7.78 -37.54
CA GLU A 9 27.14 6.81 -38.44
C GLU A 9 28.07 5.83 -37.68
N GLU A 10 28.85 6.32 -36.71
CA GLU A 10 29.73 5.46 -35.91
C GLU A 10 28.92 4.47 -35.05
N LEU A 11 27.83 4.93 -34.44
CA LEU A 11 26.96 4.07 -33.65
C LEU A 11 26.30 3.01 -34.53
N LEU A 12 25.73 3.37 -35.68
CA LEU A 12 25.08 2.42 -36.60
C LEU A 12 26.05 1.35 -37.10
N ASN A 13 27.26 1.73 -37.52
CA ASN A 13 28.29 0.77 -37.96
C ASN A 13 28.66 -0.23 -36.86
N ARG A 14 28.79 0.23 -35.61
CA ARG A 14 29.09 -0.63 -34.46
C ARG A 14 27.94 -1.59 -34.15
N LEU A 15 26.71 -1.11 -34.23
CA LEU A 15 25.50 -1.93 -34.04
C LEU A 15 25.36 -2.99 -35.13
N GLN A 16 25.62 -2.65 -36.40
CA GLN A 16 25.62 -3.60 -37.52
C GLN A 16 26.69 -4.67 -37.35
N LYS A 17 27.93 -4.28 -37.04
CA LYS A 17 29.02 -5.23 -36.82
C LYS A 17 28.73 -6.20 -35.67
N PHE A 18 28.17 -5.71 -34.56
CA PHE A 18 27.79 -6.57 -33.45
C PHE A 18 26.64 -7.53 -33.83
N ALA A 19 25.68 -7.07 -34.63
CA ALA A 19 24.64 -7.94 -35.18
C ALA A 19 25.19 -9.02 -36.13
N GLU A 20 26.20 -8.69 -36.95
CA GLU A 20 26.91 -9.65 -37.79
C GLU A 20 27.63 -10.72 -36.96
N GLU A 21 28.30 -10.32 -35.88
CA GLU A 21 28.97 -11.24 -34.95
C GLU A 21 27.99 -12.21 -34.29
N LEU A 22 26.78 -11.76 -33.96
CA LEU A 22 25.71 -12.60 -33.41
C LEU A 22 24.94 -13.38 -34.48
N GLY A 23 25.12 -13.06 -35.76
CA GLY A 23 24.30 -13.56 -36.87
C GLY A 23 22.83 -13.12 -36.81
N ARG A 24 22.47 -12.21 -35.90
CA ARG A 24 21.11 -11.69 -35.69
C ARG A 24 21.12 -10.33 -35.00
N PRO A 25 20.04 -9.54 -35.12
CA PRO A 25 19.91 -8.30 -34.35
C PRO A 25 20.05 -8.56 -32.83
N PRO A 26 20.88 -7.78 -32.12
CA PRO A 26 21.05 -7.91 -30.68
C PRO A 26 19.78 -7.46 -29.92
N SER A 27 19.53 -8.05 -28.77
CA SER A 27 18.61 -7.52 -27.77
C SER A 27 19.24 -6.36 -26.98
N GLN A 28 18.43 -5.62 -26.21
CA GLN A 28 18.95 -4.57 -25.32
C GLN A 28 19.91 -5.13 -24.28
N SER A 29 19.59 -6.30 -23.68
CA SER A 29 20.47 -6.94 -22.69
C SER A 29 21.79 -7.37 -23.32
N GLU A 30 21.77 -8.04 -24.47
CA GLU A 30 23.01 -8.46 -25.15
C GLU A 30 23.89 -7.26 -25.53
N MET A 31 23.27 -6.15 -25.93
CA MET A 31 23.97 -4.90 -26.21
C MET A 31 24.55 -4.25 -24.94
N ASP A 32 23.83 -4.30 -23.81
CA ASP A 32 24.30 -3.76 -22.53
C ASP A 32 25.39 -4.64 -21.88
N ASP A 33 25.32 -5.96 -22.08
CA ASP A 33 26.22 -6.94 -21.47
C ASP A 33 27.53 -7.10 -22.23
N SER A 34 27.49 -7.11 -23.58
CA SER A 34 28.65 -7.44 -24.41
C SER A 34 28.77 -6.58 -25.67
N GLY A 35 27.88 -5.61 -25.85
CA GLY A 35 27.87 -4.75 -27.01
C GLY A 35 28.91 -3.64 -26.96
N PRO A 36 29.20 -3.01 -28.11
CA PRO A 36 30.17 -1.93 -28.21
C PRO A 36 29.81 -0.69 -27.38
N HIS A 37 28.51 -0.43 -27.18
CA HIS A 37 27.98 0.64 -26.33
C HIS A 37 26.65 0.21 -25.73
N ALA A 38 26.31 0.71 -24.54
CA ALA A 38 25.02 0.42 -23.91
C ALA A 38 23.83 0.76 -24.84
N SER A 39 22.79 -0.07 -24.82
CA SER A 39 21.53 0.08 -25.56
C SER A 39 20.91 1.47 -25.37
N LYS A 40 21.05 2.04 -24.17
CA LYS A 40 20.65 3.42 -23.85
C LYS A 40 21.36 4.48 -24.70
N THR A 41 22.63 4.29 -25.04
CA THR A 41 23.41 5.22 -25.90
C THR A 41 22.77 5.35 -27.28
N TYR A 42 22.26 4.24 -27.80
CA TYR A 42 21.52 4.17 -29.05
C TYR A 42 20.12 4.77 -28.90
N GLY A 43 19.40 4.43 -27.83
CA GLY A 43 18.08 5.00 -27.54
C GLY A 43 18.10 6.53 -27.40
N ASP A 44 19.06 7.07 -26.65
CA ASP A 44 19.23 8.52 -26.46
C ASP A 44 19.58 9.24 -27.77
N ARG A 45 20.20 8.54 -28.73
CA ARG A 45 20.59 9.12 -30.02
C ARG A 45 19.48 9.07 -31.06
N PHE A 46 18.82 7.93 -31.20
CA PHE A 46 17.84 7.65 -32.26
C PHE A 46 16.39 7.75 -31.77
N GLY A 47 16.18 8.14 -30.51
CA GLY A 47 14.88 8.29 -29.85
C GLY A 47 14.34 7.00 -29.24
N SER A 48 14.73 5.83 -29.77
CA SER A 48 14.45 4.53 -29.17
C SER A 48 15.45 3.47 -29.67
N TRP A 49 15.55 2.35 -28.94
CA TRP A 49 16.34 1.19 -29.37
C TRP A 49 15.86 0.64 -30.72
N ASN A 50 14.55 0.57 -30.93
CA ASN A 50 13.96 0.09 -32.17
C ASN A 50 14.28 1.02 -33.35
N ASN A 51 14.27 2.34 -33.14
CA ASN A 51 14.67 3.31 -34.16
C ASN A 51 16.15 3.16 -34.51
N ALA A 52 17.01 2.84 -33.53
CA ALA A 52 18.42 2.59 -33.79
C ALA A 52 18.65 1.33 -34.64
N LEU A 53 17.90 0.25 -34.35
CA LEU A 53 17.91 -0.97 -35.16
C LEU A 53 17.39 -0.71 -36.59
N GLU A 54 16.29 0.04 -36.73
CA GLU A 54 15.74 0.42 -38.04
C GLU A 54 16.73 1.27 -38.84
N ALA A 55 17.33 2.29 -38.21
CA ALA A 55 18.36 3.12 -38.84
C ALA A 55 19.62 2.32 -39.23
N ALA A 56 19.88 1.20 -38.55
CA ALA A 56 20.96 0.26 -38.86
C ALA A 56 20.55 -0.78 -39.92
N GLY A 57 19.32 -0.74 -40.44
CA GLY A 57 18.81 -1.74 -41.39
C GLY A 57 18.61 -3.14 -40.79
N LEU A 58 18.49 -3.23 -39.46
CA LEU A 58 18.28 -4.47 -38.72
C LEU A 58 16.79 -4.67 -38.41
N GLN A 59 16.33 -5.92 -38.39
CA GLN A 59 14.95 -6.24 -38.04
C GLN A 59 14.64 -5.80 -36.60
N THR A 60 13.59 -5.00 -36.43
CA THR A 60 13.11 -4.53 -35.12
C THR A 60 12.14 -5.55 -34.52
N GLY A 61 12.23 -5.75 -33.20
CA GLY A 61 11.23 -6.52 -32.45
C GLY A 61 10.04 -5.64 -32.11
N THR A 62 9.15 -5.38 -33.07
CA THR A 62 7.84 -4.78 -32.76
C THR A 62 6.86 -5.88 -32.36
N ASN A 63 5.87 -5.53 -31.52
CA ASN A 63 4.72 -6.40 -31.20
C ASN A 63 3.64 -6.37 -32.30
N ASP A 64 4.01 -6.06 -33.56
CA ASP A 64 3.10 -6.03 -34.71
C ASP A 64 3.11 -7.36 -35.48
N PRO A 65 2.07 -7.66 -36.28
CA PRO A 65 1.94 -8.92 -37.01
C PRO A 65 3.07 -9.23 -37.99
N ASP A 66 3.81 -8.20 -38.43
CA ASP A 66 5.00 -8.30 -39.30
C ASP A 66 6.33 -8.10 -38.52
N GLY A 67 6.28 -8.07 -37.18
CA GLY A 67 7.46 -8.06 -36.31
C GLY A 67 8.19 -9.40 -36.30
N ARG A 68 9.46 -9.38 -35.84
CA ARG A 68 10.37 -10.55 -35.70
C ARG A 68 9.57 -11.84 -35.46
N SER A 69 9.74 -12.81 -36.37
CA SER A 69 9.07 -14.11 -36.28
C SER A 69 9.09 -14.59 -34.83
N PRO A 70 7.91 -14.84 -34.23
CA PRO A 70 7.84 -15.25 -32.84
C PRO A 70 8.80 -16.42 -32.61
N THR A 71 9.55 -16.42 -31.50
CA THR A 71 10.41 -17.55 -31.15
C THR A 71 9.62 -18.85 -31.33
N PRO A 72 10.11 -19.79 -32.15
CA PRO A 72 9.47 -21.08 -32.36
C PRO A 72 9.19 -21.78 -31.04
N ASP A 73 8.06 -22.48 -30.95
CA ASP A 73 7.69 -23.21 -29.73
C ASP A 73 8.75 -24.28 -29.40
N GLU A 74 9.45 -24.81 -30.41
CA GLU A 74 10.57 -25.75 -30.26
C GLU A 74 11.76 -25.15 -29.51
N ASP A 75 12.11 -23.89 -29.76
CA ASP A 75 13.21 -23.20 -29.10
C ASP A 75 12.87 -22.89 -27.63
N LEU A 76 11.62 -22.50 -27.37
CA LEU A 76 11.12 -22.32 -26.00
C LEU A 76 11.12 -23.65 -25.23
N ILE A 77 10.69 -24.74 -25.86
CA ILE A 77 10.72 -26.07 -25.22
C ILE A 77 12.16 -26.54 -24.98
N ALA A 78 13.07 -26.29 -25.92
CA ALA A 78 14.47 -26.68 -25.79
C ALA A 78 15.17 -25.94 -24.64
N ASP A 79 14.95 -24.62 -24.51
CA ASP A 79 15.50 -23.83 -23.42
C ASP A 79 14.93 -24.25 -22.06
N LEU A 80 13.62 -24.50 -21.98
CA LEU A 80 12.99 -25.02 -20.75
C LEU A 80 13.57 -26.37 -20.31
N LYS A 81 13.87 -27.26 -21.27
CA LYS A 81 14.56 -28.55 -20.99
C LYS A 81 16.01 -28.35 -20.56
N SER A 82 16.74 -27.44 -21.20
CA SER A 82 18.11 -27.07 -20.81
C SER A 82 18.17 -26.60 -19.36
N VAL A 83 17.22 -25.74 -18.95
CA VAL A 83 17.13 -25.28 -17.56
C VAL A 83 16.78 -26.43 -16.61
N ALA A 84 15.90 -27.35 -17.01
CA ALA A 84 15.59 -28.53 -16.21
C ALA A 84 16.83 -29.41 -15.94
N ASP A 85 17.70 -29.57 -16.93
CA ASP A 85 18.98 -30.27 -16.79
C ASP A 85 19.92 -29.54 -15.83
N ILE A 86 19.95 -28.20 -15.83
CA ILE A 86 20.75 -27.38 -14.91
C ILE A 86 20.29 -27.55 -13.46
N VAL A 87 18.99 -27.53 -13.21
CA VAL A 87 18.42 -27.59 -11.85
C VAL A 87 18.22 -29.03 -11.36
N GLY A 88 18.36 -30.03 -12.23
CA GLY A 88 18.24 -31.44 -11.91
C GLY A 88 16.80 -31.93 -11.70
N GLY A 89 15.82 -31.28 -12.33
CA GLY A 89 14.39 -31.59 -12.18
C GLY A 89 13.48 -30.61 -12.91
N THR A 90 12.16 -30.72 -12.73
CA THR A 90 11.22 -29.76 -13.31
C THR A 90 11.45 -28.36 -12.72
N PRO A 91 11.77 -27.34 -13.54
CA PRO A 91 12.10 -26.02 -13.03
C PRO A 91 10.86 -25.23 -12.61
N SER A 92 10.88 -24.60 -11.42
CA SER A 92 9.90 -23.58 -11.02
C SER A 92 10.03 -22.30 -11.85
N GLU A 93 8.99 -21.45 -11.85
CA GLU A 93 9.06 -20.13 -12.52
C GLU A 93 10.26 -19.29 -12.04
N ARG A 94 10.58 -19.40 -10.75
CA ARG A 94 11.70 -18.67 -10.14
C ARG A 94 13.04 -19.23 -10.58
N GLU A 95 13.20 -20.54 -10.58
CA GLU A 95 14.43 -21.19 -11.04
C GLU A 95 14.66 -20.93 -12.53
N TYR A 96 13.60 -21.01 -13.34
CA TYR A 96 13.67 -20.67 -14.75
C TYR A 96 14.01 -19.20 -14.98
N SER A 97 13.44 -18.27 -14.20
CA SER A 97 13.81 -16.85 -14.32
C SER A 97 15.29 -16.56 -14.02
N ASN A 98 15.98 -17.44 -13.30
CA ASN A 98 17.40 -17.27 -12.96
C ASN A 98 18.35 -17.89 -14.00
N HIS A 99 17.87 -18.84 -14.80
CA HIS A 99 18.72 -19.67 -15.66
C HIS A 99 18.29 -19.68 -17.14
N GLY A 100 17.04 -19.32 -17.42
CA GLY A 100 16.45 -19.38 -18.75
C GLY A 100 16.76 -18.16 -19.59
N GLU A 101 16.80 -18.35 -20.90
CA GLU A 101 17.09 -17.30 -21.87
C GLU A 101 15.88 -16.40 -22.14
N TYR A 102 14.66 -16.90 -21.88
CA TYR A 102 13.42 -16.21 -22.17
C TYR A 102 12.66 -15.78 -20.91
N SER A 103 11.77 -14.81 -21.04
CA SER A 103 10.88 -14.43 -19.93
C SER A 103 9.82 -15.49 -19.68
N VAL A 104 9.53 -15.80 -18.41
CA VAL A 104 8.36 -16.61 -18.00
C VAL A 104 7.06 -16.10 -18.64
N LYS A 105 6.92 -14.78 -18.83
CA LYS A 105 5.74 -14.19 -19.49
C LYS A 105 5.59 -14.64 -20.95
N THR A 106 6.69 -14.94 -21.66
CA THR A 106 6.67 -15.48 -23.02
C THR A 106 6.01 -16.86 -23.02
N TYR A 107 6.37 -17.73 -22.07
CA TYR A 107 5.75 -19.04 -21.90
C TYR A 107 4.27 -18.95 -21.51
N CYS A 108 3.93 -18.09 -20.54
CA CYS A 108 2.54 -17.92 -20.13
C CYS A 108 1.65 -17.44 -21.29
N LYS A 109 2.14 -16.51 -22.12
CA LYS A 109 1.40 -16.05 -23.30
C LYS A 109 1.30 -17.12 -24.38
N ARG A 110 2.37 -17.89 -24.63
CA ARG A 110 2.42 -18.86 -25.71
C ARG A 110 1.65 -20.15 -25.40
N PHE A 111 1.82 -20.69 -24.20
CA PHE A 111 1.29 -21.99 -23.81
C PHE A 111 0.05 -21.88 -22.91
N GLY A 112 -0.40 -20.67 -22.57
CA GLY A 112 -1.57 -20.45 -21.72
C GLY A 112 -1.30 -20.62 -20.22
N GLY A 113 -0.03 -20.65 -19.81
CA GLY A 113 0.39 -20.75 -18.42
C GLY A 113 1.74 -21.48 -18.27
N TRP A 114 2.39 -21.32 -17.11
CA TRP A 114 3.67 -21.99 -16.83
C TRP A 114 3.53 -23.51 -16.82
N ASN A 115 2.53 -24.05 -16.13
CA ASN A 115 2.29 -25.49 -16.10
C ASN A 115 1.99 -26.08 -17.48
N SER A 116 1.28 -25.35 -18.34
CA SER A 116 1.06 -25.77 -19.72
C SER A 116 2.36 -25.81 -20.52
N ALA A 117 3.29 -24.89 -20.27
CA ALA A 117 4.62 -24.91 -20.86
C ALA A 117 5.45 -26.11 -20.37
N LEU A 118 5.39 -26.44 -19.08
CA LEU A 118 6.02 -27.64 -18.52
C LEU A 118 5.47 -28.91 -19.19
N GLN A 119 4.15 -29.01 -19.34
CA GLN A 119 3.50 -30.13 -20.04
C GLN A 119 3.90 -30.21 -21.52
N ALA A 120 3.96 -29.08 -22.22
CA ALA A 120 4.43 -29.03 -23.61
C ALA A 120 5.90 -29.48 -23.75
N ALA A 121 6.71 -29.26 -22.71
CA ALA A 121 8.08 -29.76 -22.63
C ALA A 121 8.19 -31.20 -22.11
N GLY A 122 7.10 -31.85 -21.75
CA GLY A 122 7.07 -33.23 -21.25
C GLY A 122 7.41 -33.38 -19.76
N PHE A 123 7.30 -32.30 -18.99
CA PHE A 123 7.47 -32.31 -17.54
C PHE A 123 6.13 -32.36 -16.82
N GLU A 124 6.12 -32.97 -15.64
CA GLU A 124 5.01 -32.88 -14.69
C GLU A 124 4.88 -31.45 -14.15
N PRO A 125 3.67 -30.88 -14.03
CA PRO A 125 3.47 -29.57 -13.43
C PRO A 125 4.06 -29.46 -12.01
N ASN A 126 4.76 -28.37 -11.70
CA ASN A 126 5.33 -28.15 -10.35
C ASN A 126 4.28 -28.03 -9.24
N VAL A 127 3.06 -27.66 -9.62
CA VAL A 127 1.88 -27.63 -8.75
C VAL A 127 0.74 -28.20 -9.59
N GLU A 128 0.13 -29.30 -9.14
CA GLU A 128 -1.11 -29.80 -9.75
C GLU A 128 -2.19 -28.69 -9.69
N MET A 129 -2.38 -27.99 -10.80
CA MET A 129 -3.50 -27.07 -10.99
C MET A 129 -4.64 -27.86 -11.61
N ASN A 130 -5.83 -27.77 -11.01
CA ASN A 130 -7.03 -28.60 -11.27
C ASN A 130 -7.04 -29.97 -10.59
N LEU A 131 -6.52 -30.06 -9.37
CA LEU A 131 -6.90 -31.14 -8.47
C LEU A 131 -8.42 -31.22 -8.39
N SER A 132 -8.98 -32.41 -8.62
CA SER A 132 -10.42 -32.62 -8.42
C SER A 132 -10.75 -32.34 -6.95
N GLU A 133 -11.98 -31.87 -6.71
CA GLU A 133 -12.47 -31.73 -5.34
C GLU A 133 -12.29 -33.05 -4.58
N GLU A 134 -12.55 -34.19 -5.21
CA GLU A 134 -12.38 -35.54 -4.64
C GLU A 134 -10.94 -35.84 -4.19
N THR A 135 -9.93 -35.51 -5.00
CA THR A 135 -8.51 -35.71 -4.64
C THR A 135 -8.13 -34.85 -3.44
N LEU A 136 -8.58 -33.60 -3.41
CA LEU A 136 -8.33 -32.70 -2.28
C LEU A 136 -9.00 -33.23 -1.01
N LEU A 137 -10.28 -33.63 -1.08
CA LEU A 137 -11.01 -34.16 0.08
C LEU A 137 -10.33 -35.42 0.64
N THR A 138 -9.98 -36.38 -0.22
CA THR A 138 -9.26 -37.61 0.17
C THR A 138 -7.94 -37.29 0.85
N ALA A 139 -7.17 -36.35 0.29
CA ALA A 139 -5.90 -35.94 0.86
C ALA A 139 -6.05 -35.21 2.21
N LEU A 140 -7.12 -34.41 2.36
CA LEU A 140 -7.46 -33.72 3.61
C LEU A 140 -7.90 -34.69 4.69
N GLU A 141 -8.74 -35.67 4.37
CA GLU A 141 -9.18 -36.74 5.26
C GLU A 141 -8.01 -37.60 5.73
N GLY A 142 -7.17 -38.08 4.78
CA GLY A 142 -6.01 -38.89 5.12
C GLY A 142 -4.97 -38.13 5.97
N PHE A 143 -4.85 -36.81 5.77
CA PHE A 143 -3.99 -35.99 6.63
C PHE A 143 -4.61 -35.76 8.01
N ALA A 144 -5.92 -35.57 8.10
CA ALA A 144 -6.63 -35.47 9.37
C ALA A 144 -6.57 -36.77 10.19
N GLU A 145 -6.68 -37.93 9.54
CA GLU A 145 -6.55 -39.24 10.18
C GLU A 145 -5.15 -39.41 10.79
N LYS A 146 -4.09 -39.04 10.05
CA LYS A 146 -2.71 -39.06 10.57
C LYS A 146 -2.51 -38.18 11.80
N LEU A 147 -3.21 -37.05 11.89
CA LEU A 147 -3.16 -36.15 13.03
C LEU A 147 -4.12 -36.55 14.16
N GLY A 148 -5.06 -37.47 13.91
CA GLY A 148 -6.16 -37.80 14.82
C GLY A 148 -7.14 -36.64 15.03
N ARG A 149 -7.04 -35.58 14.23
CA ARG A 149 -7.88 -34.38 14.29
C ARG A 149 -7.82 -33.61 12.96
N PRO A 150 -8.83 -32.78 12.66
CA PRO A 150 -8.74 -31.92 11.49
C PRO A 150 -7.49 -31.01 11.54
N PRO A 151 -6.80 -30.81 10.42
CA PRO A 151 -5.60 -29.98 10.34
C PRO A 151 -5.95 -28.47 10.38
N THR A 152 -5.04 -27.66 10.91
CA THR A 152 -5.03 -26.20 10.70
C THR A 152 -4.44 -25.86 9.33
N THR A 153 -4.67 -24.63 8.84
CA THR A 153 -4.07 -24.18 7.57
C THR A 153 -2.54 -24.19 7.61
N ASP A 154 -1.95 -23.83 8.75
CA ASP A 154 -0.49 -23.81 8.94
C ASP A 154 0.12 -25.22 8.96
N GLU A 155 -0.57 -26.18 9.59
CA GLU A 155 -0.14 -27.59 9.57
C GLU A 155 -0.24 -28.20 8.16
N MET A 156 -1.30 -27.86 7.42
CA MET A 156 -1.45 -28.26 6.03
C MET A 156 -0.36 -27.63 5.14
N ASP A 157 -0.08 -26.34 5.31
CA ASP A 157 0.95 -25.64 4.53
C ASP A 157 2.38 -26.14 4.85
N ARG A 158 2.64 -26.55 6.10
CA ARG A 158 3.96 -27.03 6.53
C ARG A 158 4.22 -28.50 6.18
N SER A 159 3.22 -29.36 6.28
CA SER A 159 3.43 -30.82 6.27
C SER A 159 2.31 -31.61 5.60
N GLY A 160 1.33 -30.90 5.04
CA GLY A 160 0.24 -31.50 4.29
C GLY A 160 0.64 -31.89 2.87
N PRO A 161 -0.16 -32.77 2.22
CA PRO A 161 0.07 -33.18 0.84
C PRO A 161 -0.09 -32.02 -0.16
N TYR A 162 -0.90 -31.01 0.18
CA TYR A 162 -1.15 -29.83 -0.64
C TYR A 162 -1.25 -28.58 0.23
N THR A 163 -0.96 -27.40 -0.33
CA THR A 163 -1.11 -26.14 0.41
C THR A 163 -2.58 -25.79 0.67
N SER A 164 -2.84 -25.06 1.76
CA SER A 164 -4.14 -24.50 2.12
C SER A 164 -4.77 -23.66 1.01
N ASN A 165 -3.94 -23.06 0.14
CA ASN A 165 -4.41 -22.31 -1.02
C ASN A 165 -5.05 -23.20 -2.09
N SER A 166 -4.59 -24.44 -2.30
CA SER A 166 -5.23 -25.39 -3.22
C SER A 166 -6.67 -25.66 -2.81
N TYR A 167 -6.90 -25.87 -1.51
CA TYR A 167 -8.24 -26.05 -0.94
C TYR A 167 -9.11 -24.78 -1.00
N LYS A 168 -8.54 -23.61 -0.68
CA LYS A 168 -9.28 -22.33 -0.78
C LYS A 168 -9.72 -22.03 -2.22
N ARG A 169 -8.91 -22.40 -3.22
CA ARG A 169 -9.27 -22.23 -4.63
C ARG A 169 -10.41 -23.17 -5.06
N ALA A 170 -10.36 -24.44 -4.67
CA ALA A 170 -11.40 -25.41 -5.04
C ALA A 170 -12.72 -25.17 -4.31
N PHE A 171 -12.66 -24.94 -2.99
CA PHE A 171 -13.86 -24.90 -2.12
C PHE A 171 -14.25 -23.49 -1.67
N GLY A 172 -13.53 -22.45 -2.09
CA GLY A 172 -13.70 -21.06 -1.68
C GLY A 172 -13.11 -20.72 -0.31
N THR A 173 -13.35 -21.57 0.70
CA THR A 173 -12.79 -21.38 2.06
C THR A 173 -12.29 -22.69 2.66
N TRP A 174 -11.30 -22.60 3.56
CA TRP A 174 -10.78 -23.75 4.31
C TRP A 174 -11.86 -24.48 5.11
N ASN A 175 -12.74 -23.71 5.77
CA ASN A 175 -13.83 -24.28 6.56
C ASN A 175 -14.83 -25.03 5.68
N ARG A 176 -15.07 -24.57 4.45
CA ARG A 176 -15.92 -25.30 3.49
C ARG A 176 -15.25 -26.60 3.04
N ALA A 177 -13.93 -26.59 2.81
CA ALA A 177 -13.17 -27.81 2.51
C ALA A 177 -13.27 -28.84 3.66
N LEU A 178 -13.09 -28.42 4.92
CA LEU A 178 -13.25 -29.28 6.10
C LEU A 178 -14.66 -29.89 6.20
N ARG A 179 -15.72 -29.08 6.04
CA ARG A 179 -17.11 -29.57 6.07
C ARG A 179 -17.38 -30.61 4.99
N GLN A 180 -16.88 -30.37 3.78
CA GLN A 180 -17.11 -31.25 2.64
C GLN A 180 -16.31 -32.55 2.75
N ALA A 181 -15.22 -32.55 3.53
CA ALA A 181 -14.45 -33.74 3.92
C ALA A 181 -15.04 -34.46 5.14
N GLY A 182 -16.24 -34.09 5.60
CA GLY A 182 -16.87 -34.66 6.80
C GLY A 182 -16.08 -34.42 8.10
N LEU A 183 -15.08 -33.54 8.07
CA LEU A 183 -14.27 -33.21 9.23
C LEU A 183 -14.95 -32.12 10.05
N GLU A 184 -14.86 -32.24 11.37
CA GLU A 184 -15.26 -31.15 12.25
C GLU A 184 -14.45 -29.90 11.89
N VAL A 185 -15.15 -28.81 11.59
CA VAL A 185 -14.48 -27.55 11.36
C VAL A 185 -13.87 -27.16 12.70
N HIS A 186 -12.52 -27.06 12.76
CA HIS A 186 -11.82 -26.30 13.80
C HIS A 186 -12.12 -24.83 13.62
N SER A 187 -13.38 -24.53 13.84
CA SER A 187 -13.78 -23.27 14.36
C SER A 187 -13.04 -23.22 15.71
N VAL A 188 -12.15 -22.25 15.93
CA VAL A 188 -11.43 -21.97 17.20
C VAL A 188 -12.42 -21.61 18.36
N TRP A 189 -13.57 -22.27 18.38
CA TRP A 189 -14.90 -21.78 18.70
C TRP A 189 -15.67 -22.76 19.60
N ASN A 190 -15.02 -23.75 20.20
CA ASN A 190 -15.58 -24.38 21.39
C ASN A 190 -15.15 -23.63 22.67
N VAL A 191 -15.07 -22.31 22.58
CA VAL A 191 -15.04 -21.42 23.74
C VAL A 191 -16.46 -20.93 23.89
N SER A 192 -17.06 -21.26 25.03
CA SER A 192 -18.42 -20.83 25.37
C SER A 192 -18.48 -19.31 25.48
N GLU A 193 -19.68 -18.72 25.38
CA GLU A 193 -19.83 -17.28 25.63
C GLU A 193 -19.37 -16.95 27.06
N GLU A 194 -19.62 -17.87 28.00
CA GLU A 194 -19.22 -17.80 29.39
C GLU A 194 -17.69 -17.75 29.56
N ASP A 195 -16.94 -18.58 28.84
CA ASP A 195 -15.48 -18.59 28.89
C ASP A 195 -14.88 -17.29 28.33
N LEU A 196 -15.45 -16.78 27.24
CA LEU A 196 -15.05 -15.48 26.66
C LEU A 196 -15.35 -14.33 27.63
N ILE A 197 -16.53 -14.33 28.25
CA ILE A 197 -16.92 -13.35 29.25
C ILE A 197 -15.98 -13.42 30.47
N SER A 198 -15.65 -14.62 30.95
CA SER A 198 -14.74 -14.82 32.09
C SER A 198 -13.33 -14.31 31.80
N GLU A 199 -12.82 -14.54 30.59
CA GLU A 199 -11.52 -14.04 30.16
C GLU A 199 -11.52 -12.51 30.08
N LEU A 200 -12.56 -11.92 29.48
CA LEU A 200 -12.71 -10.47 29.35
C LEU A 200 -12.77 -9.78 30.71
N ASN A 201 -13.46 -10.40 31.69
CA ASN A 201 -13.50 -9.92 33.07
C ASN A 201 -12.14 -10.05 33.78
N SER A 202 -11.45 -11.19 33.63
CA SER A 202 -10.14 -11.39 34.25
C SER A 202 -9.11 -10.35 33.75
N LEU A 203 -9.12 -10.07 32.45
CA LEU A 203 -8.25 -9.05 31.85
C LEU A 203 -8.63 -7.63 32.32
N ALA A 204 -9.92 -7.36 32.53
CA ALA A 204 -10.37 -6.07 33.05
C ALA A 204 -9.87 -5.82 34.48
N GLU A 205 -9.89 -6.87 35.33
CA GLU A 205 -9.35 -6.81 36.69
C GLU A 205 -7.84 -6.58 36.70
N GLU A 206 -7.10 -7.26 35.83
CA GLU A 206 -5.64 -7.11 35.71
C GLU A 206 -5.24 -5.70 35.24
N LEU A 207 -5.96 -5.14 34.27
CA LEU A 207 -5.70 -3.80 33.72
C LEU A 207 -6.26 -2.67 34.60
N GLY A 208 -7.19 -2.98 35.51
CA GLY A 208 -7.93 -1.99 36.30
C GLY A 208 -8.90 -1.13 35.47
N HIS A 209 -9.19 -1.50 34.23
CA HIS A 209 -10.15 -0.84 33.35
C HIS A 209 -10.70 -1.79 32.29
N VAL A 210 -11.80 -1.40 31.64
CA VAL A 210 -12.42 -2.16 30.55
C VAL A 210 -11.41 -2.36 29.39
N PRO A 211 -11.06 -3.62 29.03
CA PRO A 211 -10.03 -3.89 28.02
C PRO A 211 -10.41 -3.35 26.64
N ARG A 212 -9.46 -2.69 25.98
CA ARG A 212 -9.56 -2.22 24.59
C ARG A 212 -9.26 -3.37 23.63
N LYS A 213 -9.71 -3.24 22.38
CA LYS A 213 -9.48 -4.24 21.33
C LYS A 213 -7.99 -4.57 21.16
N ASP A 214 -7.13 -3.55 21.20
CA ASP A 214 -5.67 -3.71 21.04
C ASP A 214 -5.01 -4.31 22.29
N GLU A 215 -5.56 -4.04 23.48
CA GLU A 215 -5.10 -4.65 24.74
C GLU A 215 -5.47 -6.12 24.78
N MET A 216 -6.68 -6.49 24.34
CA MET A 216 -7.05 -7.89 24.15
C MET A 216 -6.17 -8.58 23.11
N ARG A 217 -5.79 -7.89 22.02
CA ARG A 217 -4.87 -8.45 21.02
C ARG A 217 -3.47 -8.71 21.57
N SER A 218 -2.97 -7.86 22.48
CA SER A 218 -1.59 -7.92 22.97
C SER A 218 -1.42 -8.70 24.27
N GLN A 219 -2.43 -8.68 25.15
CA GLN A 219 -2.38 -9.22 26.52
C GLN A 219 -3.46 -10.27 26.78
N GLY A 220 -4.48 -10.34 25.92
CA GLY A 220 -5.52 -11.36 26.00
C GLY A 220 -5.01 -12.74 25.62
N LYS A 221 -5.67 -13.78 26.16
CA LYS A 221 -5.37 -15.17 25.78
C LYS A 221 -5.91 -15.47 24.38
N ARG A 222 -6.91 -14.70 23.93
CA ARG A 222 -7.60 -14.86 22.65
C ARG A 222 -7.62 -13.56 21.86
N SER A 223 -7.64 -13.70 20.53
CA SER A 223 -7.78 -12.56 19.62
C SER A 223 -9.15 -11.91 19.76
N ALA A 224 -9.19 -10.58 19.70
CA ALA A 224 -10.44 -9.81 19.65
C ALA A 224 -11.38 -10.22 18.50
N ALA A 225 -10.86 -10.83 17.43
CA ALA A 225 -11.69 -11.38 16.34
C ALA A 225 -12.61 -12.52 16.82
N VAL A 226 -12.17 -13.30 17.81
CA VAL A 226 -12.97 -14.37 18.44
C VAL A 226 -14.13 -13.80 19.26
N TYR A 227 -14.03 -12.56 19.74
CA TYR A 227 -15.16 -11.92 20.41
C TYR A 227 -16.14 -11.32 19.39
N GLN A 228 -15.62 -10.71 18.32
CA GLN A 228 -16.44 -10.09 17.27
C GLN A 228 -17.32 -11.10 16.54
N GLU A 229 -16.79 -12.28 16.21
CA GLU A 229 -17.52 -13.26 15.43
C GLU A 229 -18.52 -14.07 16.29
N ARG A 230 -18.32 -14.20 17.62
CA ARG A 230 -19.32 -14.80 18.53
C ARG A 230 -20.47 -13.86 18.84
N PHE A 231 -20.14 -12.65 19.29
CA PHE A 231 -21.12 -11.70 19.82
C PHE A 231 -21.63 -10.73 18.73
N GLY A 232 -21.16 -10.86 17.49
CA GLY A 232 -21.48 -9.95 16.38
C GLY A 232 -20.65 -8.66 16.36
N SER A 233 -20.19 -8.17 17.53
CA SER A 233 -19.20 -7.11 17.62
C SER A 233 -18.42 -7.14 18.95
N TRP A 234 -17.29 -6.42 19.00
CA TRP A 234 -16.52 -6.24 20.25
C TRP A 234 -17.34 -5.54 21.34
N ASN A 235 -18.22 -4.61 20.94
CA ASN A 235 -19.07 -3.90 21.87
C ASN A 235 -20.21 -4.78 22.41
N GLU A 236 -20.75 -5.69 21.59
CA GLU A 236 -21.69 -6.69 22.09
C GLU A 236 -21.01 -7.66 23.07
N ALA A 237 -19.75 -8.05 22.80
CA ALA A 237 -18.98 -8.87 23.73
C ALA A 237 -18.76 -8.19 25.08
N LEU A 238 -18.48 -6.88 25.07
CA LEU A 238 -18.38 -6.08 26.30
C LEU A 238 -19.71 -6.01 27.04
N ARG A 239 -20.83 -5.76 26.35
CA ARG A 239 -22.16 -5.76 26.97
C ARG A 239 -22.52 -7.12 27.58
N ALA A 240 -22.22 -8.20 26.86
CA ALA A 240 -22.45 -9.56 27.33
C ALA A 240 -21.64 -9.85 28.60
N ALA A 241 -20.46 -9.26 28.74
CA ALA A 241 -19.63 -9.34 29.95
C ALA A 241 -20.03 -8.34 31.05
N GLY A 242 -21.11 -7.58 30.88
CA GLY A 242 -21.57 -6.58 31.86
C GLY A 242 -20.79 -5.26 31.84
N PHE A 243 -19.93 -5.06 30.85
CA PHE A 243 -19.23 -3.80 30.64
C PHE A 243 -20.04 -2.84 29.77
N GLU A 244 -19.94 -1.55 30.07
CA GLU A 244 -20.28 -0.53 29.10
C GLU A 244 -19.37 -0.69 27.85
N PRO A 245 -19.91 -0.67 26.62
CA PRO A 245 -19.12 -0.71 25.39
C PRO A 245 -17.95 0.26 25.45
N ASN A 246 -16.82 -0.11 24.84
CA ASN A 246 -15.65 0.75 24.75
C ASN A 246 -15.95 1.92 23.78
N GLN A 247 -16.77 2.87 24.20
CA GLN A 247 -17.01 4.13 23.51
C GLN A 247 -15.84 5.12 23.69
N ARG A 248 -14.78 4.67 24.36
CA ARG A 248 -13.65 5.43 24.89
C ARG A 248 -14.06 6.87 25.23
N TRP A 249 -14.57 6.99 26.45
CA TRP A 249 -14.30 8.13 27.34
C TRP A 249 -14.60 9.50 26.74
N ARG A 250 -15.88 9.87 26.72
CA ARG A 250 -16.23 11.27 26.84
C ARG A 250 -15.84 11.65 28.27
N ILE A 251 -14.60 12.08 28.47
CA ILE A 251 -14.17 12.71 29.71
C ILE A 251 -15.22 13.78 29.99
N PRO A 252 -15.87 13.77 31.16
CA PRO A 252 -16.96 14.69 31.45
C PRO A 252 -16.52 16.09 31.08
N ARG A 253 -17.39 16.82 30.38
CA ARG A 253 -17.13 18.19 29.93
C ARG A 253 -16.49 19.03 31.05
N GLU A 254 -17.02 18.93 32.27
CA GLU A 254 -16.53 19.65 33.45
C GLU A 254 -15.12 19.23 33.89
N GLU A 255 -14.75 17.96 33.73
CA GLU A 255 -13.41 17.47 34.08
C GLU A 255 -12.37 17.98 33.08
N LEU A 256 -12.71 17.99 31.78
CA LEU A 256 -11.89 18.63 30.75
C LEU A 256 -11.67 20.11 31.05
N LEU A 257 -12.75 20.86 31.36
CA LEU A 257 -12.65 22.28 31.67
C LEU A 257 -11.86 22.55 32.96
N ALA A 258 -12.03 21.73 34.00
CA ALA A 258 -11.31 21.86 35.26
C ALA A 258 -9.80 21.66 35.07
N GLU A 259 -9.40 20.67 34.28
CA GLU A 259 -7.99 20.48 33.96
C GLU A 259 -7.42 21.59 33.09
N LEU A 260 -8.13 22.01 32.04
CA LEU A 260 -7.66 23.07 31.16
C LEU A 260 -7.41 24.37 31.95
N ARG A 261 -8.28 24.70 32.90
CA ARG A 261 -8.07 25.82 33.83
C ARG A 261 -6.87 25.60 34.74
N ALA A 262 -6.71 24.42 35.32
CA ALA A 262 -5.56 24.12 36.18
C ALA A 262 -4.23 24.27 35.42
N VAL A 263 -4.14 23.76 34.20
CA VAL A 263 -2.95 23.92 33.35
C VAL A 263 -2.73 25.38 32.98
N ALA A 264 -3.80 26.14 32.70
CA ALA A 264 -3.69 27.57 32.44
C ALA A 264 -3.20 28.37 33.65
N ASP A 265 -3.66 28.02 34.85
CA ASP A 265 -3.23 28.64 36.11
C ASP A 265 -1.74 28.34 36.37
N ASP A 266 -1.29 27.11 36.11
CA ASP A 266 0.10 26.70 36.27
C ASP A 266 1.04 27.42 35.27
N LEU A 267 0.60 27.64 34.03
CA LEU A 267 1.36 28.34 32.99
C LEU A 267 1.25 29.87 33.10
N GLY A 268 0.24 30.37 33.82
CA GLY A 268 -0.09 31.80 33.89
C GLY A 268 -0.65 32.37 32.58
N HIS A 269 -1.02 31.52 31.62
CA HIS A 269 -1.64 31.89 30.36
C HIS A 269 -2.47 30.73 29.79
N PRO A 270 -3.40 30.99 28.84
CA PRO A 270 -4.14 29.92 28.18
C PRO A 270 -3.18 28.94 27.48
N PRO A 271 -3.31 27.62 27.69
CA PRO A 271 -2.41 26.65 27.09
C PRO A 271 -2.59 26.57 25.58
N THR A 272 -1.46 26.44 24.87
CA THR A 272 -1.43 25.97 23.48
C THR A 272 -1.76 24.48 23.41
N THR A 273 -2.03 23.98 22.21
CA THR A 273 -2.25 22.55 21.97
C THR A 273 -1.03 21.70 22.34
N THR A 274 0.17 22.22 22.10
CA THR A 274 1.44 21.58 22.47
C THR A 274 1.61 21.55 23.99
N GLU A 275 1.47 22.71 24.65
CA GLU A 275 1.58 22.78 26.12
C GLU A 275 0.53 21.92 26.81
N MET A 276 -0.68 21.81 26.25
CA MET A 276 -1.69 20.91 26.79
C MET A 276 -1.28 19.44 26.66
N ASN A 277 -0.70 19.02 25.53
CA ASN A 277 -0.19 17.66 25.38
C ASN A 277 1.03 17.37 26.27
N GLU A 278 1.82 18.39 26.62
CA GLU A 278 3.04 18.27 27.43
C GLU A 278 2.76 18.36 28.94
N HIS A 279 1.83 19.21 29.36
CA HIS A 279 1.54 19.53 30.77
C HIS A 279 0.17 19.03 31.25
N GLY A 280 -0.74 18.71 30.34
CA GLY A 280 -2.05 18.16 30.64
C GLY A 280 -1.99 16.69 31.05
N LYS A 281 -2.98 16.28 31.84
CA LYS A 281 -3.29 14.86 32.11
C LYS A 281 -3.92 14.21 30.89
N PHE A 282 -4.66 14.98 30.08
CA PHE A 282 -5.26 14.54 28.84
C PHE A 282 -4.61 15.22 27.63
N SER A 283 -4.51 14.48 26.52
CA SER A 283 -4.14 15.06 25.23
C SER A 283 -5.26 15.97 24.70
N ILE A 284 -4.98 16.73 23.63
CA ILE A 284 -5.96 17.64 23.02
C ILE A 284 -7.19 16.93 22.39
N VAL A 285 -7.07 15.63 22.10
CA VAL A 285 -8.08 14.86 21.34
C VAL A 285 -9.43 14.79 22.06
N PRO A 286 -9.49 14.46 23.37
CA PRO A 286 -10.70 14.61 24.18
C PRO A 286 -11.38 15.98 24.09
N TYR A 287 -10.62 17.07 24.11
CA TYR A 287 -11.14 18.44 24.03
C TYR A 287 -11.75 18.76 22.66
N GLN A 288 -11.10 18.35 21.58
CA GLN A 288 -11.63 18.54 20.23
C GLN A 288 -12.90 17.74 19.99
N ARG A 289 -12.98 16.52 20.54
CA ARG A 289 -14.18 15.69 20.44
C ARG A 289 -15.36 16.28 21.23
N GLU A 290 -15.12 16.90 22.38
CA GLU A 290 -16.17 17.49 23.21
C GLU A 290 -16.62 18.87 22.72
N PHE A 291 -15.68 19.74 22.36
CA PHE A 291 -15.93 21.15 22.07
C PHE A 291 -15.81 21.49 20.56
N GLY A 292 -15.47 20.51 19.72
CA GLY A 292 -15.27 20.65 18.28
C GLY A 292 -13.90 21.23 17.92
N THR A 293 -13.48 22.34 18.54
CA THR A 293 -12.17 22.95 18.32
C THR A 293 -11.49 23.32 19.64
N TRP A 294 -10.15 23.36 19.65
CA TRP A 294 -9.38 23.83 20.81
C TRP A 294 -9.76 25.26 21.22
N ARG A 295 -10.02 26.15 20.25
CA ARG A 295 -10.50 27.51 20.51
C ARG A 295 -11.85 27.50 21.27
N THR A 296 -12.76 26.62 20.88
CA THR A 296 -14.06 26.48 21.57
C THR A 296 -13.86 25.90 22.97
N ALA A 297 -12.91 24.99 23.16
CA ALA A 297 -12.57 24.46 24.48
C ALA A 297 -12.00 25.56 25.41
N LEU A 298 -11.06 26.38 24.91
CA LEU A 298 -10.53 27.54 25.65
C LEU A 298 -11.65 28.53 26.00
N GLN A 299 -12.51 28.88 25.03
CA GLN A 299 -13.65 29.78 25.26
C GLN A 299 -14.67 29.22 26.27
N ALA A 300 -14.88 27.89 26.27
CA ALA A 300 -15.75 27.23 27.21
C ALA A 300 -15.14 27.13 28.63
N ALA A 301 -13.80 27.10 28.72
CA ALA A 301 -13.08 27.13 29.99
C ALA A 301 -13.07 28.54 30.58
N ASP A 302 -12.73 29.55 29.79
CA ASP A 302 -12.80 30.95 30.17
C ASP A 302 -12.96 31.83 28.91
N PRO A 303 -14.02 32.64 28.80
CA PRO A 303 -14.20 33.56 27.67
C PRO A 303 -13.02 34.51 27.43
N ASP A 304 -12.28 34.89 28.47
CA ASP A 304 -11.19 35.87 28.42
C ASP A 304 -9.88 35.27 27.85
N TYR A 305 -9.77 33.93 27.81
CA TYR A 305 -8.60 33.25 27.22
C TYR A 305 -8.37 33.60 25.75
N LEU A 306 -9.42 34.03 25.04
CA LEU A 306 -9.32 34.42 23.64
C LEU A 306 -8.71 35.80 23.40
N GLU A 307 -8.56 36.65 24.43
CA GLU A 307 -7.91 37.96 24.28
C GLU A 307 -6.40 37.81 23.97
N ASN A 308 -5.76 36.75 24.46
CA ASN A 308 -4.33 36.50 24.31
C ASN A 308 -3.99 35.30 23.40
N TYR A 309 -5.00 34.55 22.92
CA TYR A 309 -4.79 33.33 22.14
C TYR A 309 -4.40 33.60 20.67
N ARG A 310 -3.18 33.21 20.27
CA ARG A 310 -2.71 33.30 18.88
C ARG A 310 -3.11 32.04 18.08
N GLN A 311 -3.83 32.26 16.99
CA GLN A 311 -4.52 31.26 16.17
C GLN A 311 -3.60 30.33 15.34
N SER A 312 -2.27 30.38 15.49
CA SER A 312 -1.35 29.70 14.56
C SER A 312 -1.17 28.19 14.77
N ASP A 313 -1.65 27.64 15.88
CA ASP A 313 -1.27 26.28 16.32
C ASP A 313 -2.44 25.29 16.26
N THR A 314 -3.28 25.42 15.23
CA THR A 314 -4.24 24.38 14.85
C THR A 314 -3.48 23.22 14.23
N GLU A 315 -3.28 22.17 15.03
CA GLU A 315 -3.37 20.77 14.64
C GLU A 315 -2.76 20.43 13.26
N THR A 316 -1.51 19.98 13.27
CA THR A 316 -0.80 19.48 12.09
C THR A 316 -1.46 18.20 11.59
N VAL A 317 -2.53 18.34 10.81
CA VAL A 317 -2.93 17.29 9.86
C VAL A 317 -1.69 17.03 9.01
N PRO A 318 -1.14 15.79 9.00
CA PRO A 318 0.07 15.49 8.25
C PRO A 318 -0.18 15.72 6.76
N PHE A 319 0.89 15.96 6.01
CA PHE A 319 0.81 15.91 4.55
C PHE A 319 0.96 14.45 4.09
N GLY A 320 0.55 14.16 2.86
CA GLY A 320 0.79 12.85 2.29
C GLY A 320 2.28 12.56 2.12
N SER A 321 2.63 11.28 1.96
CA SER A 321 4.02 10.81 2.00
C SER A 321 4.91 11.43 0.90
N ASN A 322 4.30 11.86 -0.22
CA ASN A 322 4.97 12.41 -1.40
C ASN A 322 4.78 13.93 -1.56
N TRP A 323 4.32 14.61 -0.50
CA TRP A 323 3.99 16.04 -0.57
C TRP A 323 5.12 16.95 -1.08
N PRO A 324 6.40 16.77 -0.69
CA PRO A 324 7.48 17.62 -1.23
C PRO A 324 7.59 17.57 -2.75
N GLN A 325 7.43 16.39 -3.35
CA GLN A 325 7.49 16.19 -4.80
C GLN A 325 6.24 16.77 -5.48
N ILE A 326 5.05 16.42 -4.96
CA ILE A 326 3.77 16.90 -5.49
C ILE A 326 3.72 18.43 -5.43
N ARG A 327 4.18 19.03 -4.33
CA ARG A 327 4.21 20.48 -4.17
C ARG A 327 5.04 21.17 -5.26
N GLU A 328 6.22 20.64 -5.59
CA GLU A 328 7.04 21.19 -6.67
C GLU A 328 6.40 20.96 -8.05
N GLU A 329 5.77 19.81 -8.28
CA GLU A 329 5.01 19.54 -9.51
C GLU A 329 3.86 20.53 -9.72
N ILE A 330 3.12 20.89 -8.66
CA ILE A 330 2.03 21.86 -8.74
C ILE A 330 2.54 23.27 -9.00
N ILE A 331 3.63 23.68 -8.35
CA ILE A 331 4.25 24.98 -8.59
C ILE A 331 4.78 25.06 -10.04
N ALA A 332 5.37 23.98 -10.55
CA ALA A 332 5.83 23.89 -11.94
C ALA A 332 4.68 23.89 -12.96
N ARG A 333 3.60 23.13 -12.68
CA ARG A 333 2.36 23.13 -13.48
C ARG A 333 1.79 24.54 -13.62
N ASP A 334 1.82 25.30 -12.53
CA ASP A 334 1.30 26.66 -12.47
C ASP A 334 2.35 27.69 -12.98
N ASN A 335 3.39 27.27 -13.73
CA ASN A 335 4.44 28.13 -14.28
C ASN A 335 5.08 29.07 -13.23
N GLU A 336 5.32 28.52 -12.04
CA GLU A 336 5.87 29.20 -10.87
C GLU A 336 5.18 30.52 -10.50
N SER A 337 3.91 30.70 -10.88
CA SER A 337 3.16 31.94 -10.68
C SER A 337 1.67 31.67 -10.52
N TRP A 338 0.99 32.43 -9.67
CA TRP A 338 -0.45 32.18 -9.50
C TRP A 338 -1.27 32.73 -10.66
N LEU A 339 -2.15 31.89 -11.20
CA LEU A 339 -3.11 32.13 -12.28
C LEU A 339 -3.97 33.41 -12.17
N ARG A 340 -4.17 34.02 -10.99
CA ARG A 340 -5.08 35.20 -10.84
C ARG A 340 -4.44 36.50 -10.32
N CYS A 341 -3.19 36.51 -9.87
CA CYS A 341 -2.45 37.74 -9.51
C CYS A 341 -1.09 37.84 -10.21
N GLY A 342 -0.64 36.77 -10.89
CA GLY A 342 0.58 36.75 -11.66
C GLY A 342 1.87 36.90 -10.84
N MET A 343 1.80 36.79 -9.50
CA MET A 343 2.99 36.89 -8.66
C MET A 343 3.84 35.63 -8.83
N GLY A 344 5.04 35.81 -9.37
CA GLY A 344 6.04 34.76 -9.51
C GLY A 344 6.66 34.34 -8.18
N ARG A 345 7.20 33.12 -8.13
CA ARG A 345 7.80 32.48 -6.96
C ARG A 345 8.94 33.29 -6.34
N GLU A 346 9.84 33.82 -7.16
CA GLU A 346 10.96 34.65 -6.72
C GLU A 346 10.48 35.94 -6.05
N ALA A 347 9.61 36.69 -6.72
CA ALA A 347 9.00 37.91 -6.18
C ALA A 347 8.20 37.66 -4.89
N HIS A 348 7.57 36.48 -4.76
CA HIS A 348 6.89 36.08 -3.53
C HIS A 348 7.88 35.85 -2.37
N ARG A 349 8.99 35.15 -2.65
CA ARG A 349 10.05 34.89 -1.66
C ARG A 349 10.68 36.19 -1.16
N GLU A 350 11.01 37.11 -2.07
CA GLU A 350 11.55 38.43 -1.71
C GLU A 350 10.58 39.23 -0.83
N LYS A 351 9.29 39.23 -1.18
CA LYS A 351 8.28 40.05 -0.50
C LYS A 351 7.85 39.50 0.86
N PHE A 352 7.75 38.17 1.00
CA PHE A 352 7.16 37.54 2.20
C PHE A 352 8.14 36.67 2.99
N GLY A 353 9.37 36.50 2.52
CA GLY A 353 10.38 35.63 3.15
C GLY A 353 9.98 34.15 3.16
N ARG A 354 9.01 33.75 2.32
CA ARG A 354 8.45 32.40 2.26
C ARG A 354 8.16 32.01 0.82
N ASP A 355 8.27 30.72 0.53
CA ASP A 355 7.95 30.19 -0.79
C ASP A 355 6.44 30.23 -1.08
N LEU A 356 6.04 30.03 -2.34
CA LEU A 356 4.63 29.97 -2.72
C LEU A 356 3.92 28.81 -1.98
N PRO A 357 2.81 29.08 -1.25
CA PRO A 357 1.99 28.02 -0.69
C PRO A 357 1.19 27.29 -1.77
N VAL A 358 1.00 25.98 -1.57
CA VAL A 358 0.04 25.16 -2.32
C VAL A 358 -1.14 24.87 -1.39
N HIS A 359 -2.34 25.13 -1.88
CA HIS A 359 -3.60 25.08 -1.14
C HIS A 359 -4.46 23.91 -1.59
N HIS A 360 -5.00 23.18 -0.62
CA HIS A 360 -6.00 22.13 -0.85
C HIS A 360 -7.41 22.72 -0.99
N ARG A 361 -8.07 22.50 -2.13
CA ARG A 361 -9.46 22.94 -2.39
C ARG A 361 -10.44 22.26 -1.43
N ILE A 362 -10.29 20.95 -1.26
CA ILE A 362 -10.93 20.11 -0.24
C ILE A 362 -9.92 19.94 0.89
N PRO A 363 -10.20 20.42 2.11
CA PRO A 363 -9.26 20.37 3.22
C PRO A 363 -8.81 18.96 3.55
N ARG A 364 -7.50 18.75 3.78
CA ARG A 364 -6.89 17.46 4.14
C ARG A 364 -7.61 16.73 5.30
N ARG A 365 -8.16 17.49 6.25
CA ARG A 365 -8.95 16.94 7.36
C ARG A 365 -10.10 16.05 6.91
N ARG A 366 -10.76 16.35 5.79
CA ARG A 366 -11.86 15.52 5.27
C ARG A 366 -11.42 14.11 4.86
N PHE A 367 -10.16 13.97 4.47
CA PHE A 367 -9.55 12.70 4.10
C PHE A 367 -8.95 12.01 5.32
N TYR A 368 -8.40 12.78 6.27
CA TYR A 368 -7.84 12.25 7.52
C TYR A 368 -8.91 11.68 8.47
N ASP A 369 -10.09 12.30 8.53
CA ASP A 369 -11.19 11.90 9.40
C ASP A 369 -12.08 10.79 8.78
N ASP A 370 -11.85 10.45 7.51
CA ASP A 370 -12.61 9.43 6.78
C ASP A 370 -11.93 8.05 6.95
N PRO A 371 -12.61 7.04 7.52
CA PRO A 371 -12.02 5.74 7.79
C PRO A 371 -11.67 4.93 6.53
N ASP A 372 -12.18 5.32 5.36
CA ASP A 372 -11.96 4.64 4.08
C ASP A 372 -10.98 5.40 3.17
N GLN A 373 -10.42 6.53 3.62
CA GLN A 373 -9.48 7.35 2.85
C GLN A 373 -8.17 7.60 3.62
N SER A 374 -7.14 8.01 2.88
CA SER A 374 -5.84 8.41 3.41
C SER A 374 -5.59 9.89 3.14
N VAL A 375 -4.64 10.48 3.87
CA VAL A 375 -4.20 11.86 3.61
C VAL A 375 -3.59 12.01 2.21
N ASP A 376 -3.02 10.94 1.65
CA ASP A 376 -2.48 10.94 0.29
C ASP A 376 -3.57 11.20 -0.77
N ASP A 377 -4.82 10.80 -0.49
CA ASP A 377 -5.97 11.07 -1.36
C ASP A 377 -6.32 12.56 -1.44
N ALA A 378 -5.87 13.36 -0.46
CA ALA A 378 -5.99 14.81 -0.50
C ALA A 378 -4.99 15.46 -1.46
N ASP A 379 -3.87 14.79 -1.75
CA ASP A 379 -2.73 15.35 -2.51
C ASP A 379 -2.85 15.11 -4.03
N VAL A 380 -4.06 14.94 -4.54
CA VAL A 380 -4.33 14.82 -5.99
C VAL A 380 -4.27 16.18 -6.70
N LEU A 381 -3.72 16.21 -7.92
CA LEU A 381 -3.51 17.45 -8.71
C LEU A 381 -4.76 18.34 -8.84
N SER A 382 -5.94 17.73 -9.00
CA SER A 382 -7.22 18.44 -9.13
C SER A 382 -7.65 19.15 -7.85
N ASN A 383 -7.13 18.73 -6.70
CA ASN A 383 -7.40 19.29 -5.39
C ASN A 383 -6.40 20.38 -4.98
N LEU A 384 -5.37 20.67 -5.79
CA LEU A 384 -4.25 21.54 -5.40
C LEU A 384 -4.15 22.82 -6.25
N LEU A 385 -3.87 23.93 -5.56
CA LEU A 385 -3.74 25.27 -6.15
C LEU A 385 -2.49 25.99 -5.61
N THR A 386 -1.58 26.44 -6.48
CA THR A 386 -0.53 27.38 -6.05
C THR A 386 -1.14 28.75 -5.78
N LEU A 387 -0.95 29.36 -4.61
CA LEU A 387 -1.48 30.69 -4.27
C LEU A 387 -0.36 31.56 -3.70
N CYS A 388 -0.48 32.89 -3.77
CA CYS A 388 0.32 33.78 -2.91
C CYS A 388 -0.33 33.93 -1.53
N ILE A 389 0.43 34.32 -0.50
CA ILE A 389 -0.07 34.48 0.87
C ILE A 389 -1.34 35.36 0.97
N PRO A 390 -1.43 36.53 0.31
CA PRO A 390 -2.66 37.34 0.33
C PRO A 390 -3.87 36.64 -0.29
N CYS A 391 -3.67 35.92 -1.39
CA CYS A 391 -4.74 35.21 -2.09
C CYS A 391 -5.18 33.95 -1.33
N HIS A 392 -4.24 33.24 -0.70
CA HIS A 392 -4.52 32.13 0.22
C HIS A 392 -5.44 32.59 1.35
N ARG A 393 -5.07 33.66 2.06
CA ARG A 393 -5.89 34.22 3.15
C ARG A 393 -7.28 34.67 2.70
N ARG A 394 -7.40 35.15 1.46
CA ARG A 394 -8.69 35.57 0.89
C ARG A 394 -9.57 34.37 0.56
N LEU A 395 -8.97 33.30 0.05
CA LEU A 395 -9.66 32.06 -0.30
C LEU A 395 -10.19 31.34 0.95
N GLU A 396 -9.38 31.26 2.01
CA GLU A 396 -9.78 30.63 3.30
C GLU A 396 -10.97 31.31 3.99
N ARG A 397 -11.25 32.56 3.62
CA ARG A 397 -12.36 33.35 4.18
C ARG A 397 -13.65 33.23 3.37
N LEU A 398 -13.64 32.52 2.24
CA LEU A 398 -14.84 32.31 1.44
C LEU A 398 -15.68 31.17 2.05
N PRO A 399 -17.00 31.36 2.23
CA PRO A 399 -17.88 30.33 2.78
C PRO A 399 -18.02 29.10 1.86
N VAL A 400 -17.73 29.25 0.56
CA VAL A 400 -17.63 28.18 -0.42
C VAL A 400 -16.43 28.50 -1.32
N GLN A 401 -15.53 27.53 -1.49
CA GLN A 401 -14.39 27.72 -2.38
C GLN A 401 -14.83 27.65 -3.85
N PRO A 402 -14.42 28.61 -4.71
CA PRO A 402 -14.77 28.60 -6.11
C PRO A 402 -14.12 27.42 -6.84
N VAL A 403 -14.90 26.77 -7.72
CA VAL A 403 -14.34 25.86 -8.71
C VAL A 403 -13.60 26.74 -9.73
N VAL A 404 -12.28 26.60 -9.77
CA VAL A 404 -11.45 27.22 -10.81
C VAL A 404 -11.23 26.14 -11.85
N ASP A 405 -11.87 26.33 -13.01
CA ASP A 405 -11.71 25.52 -14.22
C ASP A 405 -10.27 25.61 -14.78
#